data_AF-A0A059LC43-F1
#
_entry.id   AF-A0A059LC43-F1
#
_cell.length_a   1.000
_cell.length_b   1.000
_cell.length_c   1.000
_cell.angle_alpha   90.00
_cell.angle_beta   90.00
_cell.angle_gamma   90.00
#
_symmetry.space_group_name_H-M   'P 1'
#
loop_
_entity.id
_entity.type
_entity.pdbx_description
1 polymer ?
#
loop_
_entity_poly.entity_id
_entity_poly.type
_entity_poly.pdbx_seq_one_letter_code
_entity_poly.pdbx_strand_id
1 'polypeptide(L)'
;EAPEMVLKRRMEEHGEKDRDKFDEMVAYEEGLGLDRDGFRERYYALKLKVGPEPEAQREPVQRMVEEYIRGLVWVMNYYYCGVPAWDWYYPYHYAPFASDMRGIKDLDIRFELGKPFKPFDQLMGVFPAASAHALPKPYRRFFADAASPILDFYPEKFATDMNGKRFAYQAVVLLPFIDQNRLLDATRSVEADLTAEEAYRNGLRSHLLFVPGAHPAA
;
A
#
# COMPACT_ATOMS: atom_id res chain seq x y z
N GLU A 1 -7.69 -39.71 14.20
CA GLU A 1 -8.39 -38.51 13.68
C GLU A 1 -7.88 -38.20 12.28
N ALA A 2 -8.72 -37.64 11.40
CA ALA A 2 -8.31 -37.26 10.05
C ALA A 2 -7.28 -36.09 10.13
N PRO A 3 -6.17 -36.12 9.36
CA PRO A 3 -5.12 -35.09 9.39
C PRO A 3 -5.66 -33.68 9.17
N GLU A 4 -6.72 -33.56 8.37
CA GLU A 4 -7.40 -32.30 8.04
C GLU A 4 -8.13 -31.68 9.25
N MET A 5 -8.71 -32.51 10.13
CA MET A 5 -9.34 -32.01 11.35
C MET A 5 -8.30 -31.55 12.37
N VAL A 6 -7.13 -32.19 12.42
CA VAL A 6 -6.02 -31.77 13.28
C VAL A 6 -5.42 -30.45 12.80
N LEU A 7 -5.29 -30.26 11.48
CA LEU A 7 -4.81 -29.00 10.89
C LEU A 7 -5.81 -27.87 11.14
N LYS A 8 -7.11 -28.11 10.89
CA LYS A 8 -8.17 -27.12 11.11
C LYS A 8 -8.27 -26.69 12.57
N ARG A 9 -8.22 -27.66 13.49
CA ARG A 9 -8.23 -27.39 14.95
C ARG A 9 -6.98 -26.63 15.41
N ARG A 10 -5.80 -26.96 14.87
CA ARG A 10 -4.56 -26.19 15.13
C ARG A 10 -4.64 -24.77 14.57
N MET A 11 -5.23 -24.56 13.40
CA MET A 11 -5.42 -23.23 12.80
C MET A 11 -6.45 -22.38 13.55
N GLU A 12 -7.46 -23.02 14.15
CA GLU A 12 -8.47 -22.38 15.01
C GLU A 12 -7.84 -22.02 16.37
N GLU A 13 -7.14 -22.96 17.03
CA GLU A 13 -6.53 -22.75 18.36
C GLU A 13 -5.33 -21.78 18.36
N HIS A 14 -4.48 -21.78 17.32
CA HIS A 14 -3.43 -20.74 17.16
C HIS A 14 -3.97 -19.43 16.57
N GLY A 15 -5.14 -19.47 15.92
CA GLY A 15 -5.66 -18.34 15.17
C GLY A 15 -6.51 -17.37 15.98
N GLU A 16 -7.21 -17.82 17.02
CA GLU A 16 -8.20 -16.99 17.71
C GLU A 16 -7.57 -15.97 18.67
N LYS A 17 -6.56 -16.39 19.45
CA LYS A 17 -5.91 -15.52 20.45
C LYS A 17 -5.03 -14.42 19.88
N ASP A 18 -4.38 -14.67 18.74
CA ASP A 18 -3.56 -13.64 18.06
C ASP A 18 -4.41 -12.70 17.18
N ARG A 19 -5.63 -13.10 16.82
CA ARG A 19 -6.53 -12.28 15.99
C ARG A 19 -7.37 -11.30 16.78
N ASP A 20 -7.81 -11.64 18.00
CA ASP A 20 -8.62 -10.75 18.85
C ASP A 20 -7.70 -9.90 19.75
N LYS A 21 -7.66 -8.61 19.47
CA LYS A 21 -6.74 -7.62 20.05
C LYS A 21 -7.50 -6.61 20.92
N PHE A 22 -8.53 -7.07 21.63
CA PHE A 22 -9.43 -6.21 22.41
C PHE A 22 -8.70 -5.34 23.44
N ASP A 23 -7.78 -5.91 24.23
CA ASP A 23 -7.06 -5.14 25.25
C ASP A 23 -6.15 -4.06 24.62
N GLU A 24 -5.51 -4.37 23.49
CA GLU A 24 -4.69 -3.40 22.73
C GLU A 24 -5.57 -2.30 22.12
N MET A 25 -6.76 -2.64 21.64
CA MET A 25 -7.76 -1.68 21.15
C MET A 25 -8.19 -0.71 22.25
N VAL A 26 -8.55 -1.24 23.44
CA VAL A 26 -8.97 -0.42 24.58
C VAL A 26 -7.84 0.49 25.04
N ALA A 27 -6.63 -0.05 25.23
CA ALA A 27 -5.46 0.74 25.63
C ALA A 27 -5.13 1.85 24.60
N TYR A 28 -5.33 1.56 23.30
CA TYR A 28 -5.16 2.55 22.24
C TYR A 28 -6.20 3.68 22.32
N GLU A 29 -7.48 3.34 22.48
CA GLU A 29 -8.56 4.33 22.62
C GLU A 29 -8.34 5.21 23.87
N GLU A 30 -7.93 4.61 24.99
CA GLU A 30 -7.58 5.32 26.22
C GLU A 30 -6.34 6.21 26.06
N GLY A 31 -5.32 5.76 25.32
CA GLY A 31 -4.10 6.53 25.10
C GLY A 31 -4.32 7.74 24.20
N LEU A 32 -5.02 7.56 23.08
CA LEU A 32 -5.33 8.64 22.14
C LEU A 32 -6.39 9.59 22.71
N GLY A 33 -7.41 9.05 23.38
CA GLY A 33 -8.48 9.80 24.02
C GLY A 33 -9.18 10.76 23.06
N LEU A 34 -9.84 10.22 22.02
CA LEU A 34 -10.58 10.99 21.02
C LEU A 34 -11.78 11.76 21.59
N ASP A 35 -12.21 11.38 22.79
CA ASP A 35 -13.28 11.97 23.58
C ASP A 35 -12.83 13.15 24.46
N ARG A 36 -11.52 13.41 24.55
CA ARG A 36 -10.93 14.43 25.45
C ARG A 36 -10.26 15.56 24.68
N ASP A 37 -10.25 16.75 25.27
CA ASP A 37 -9.55 17.91 24.71
C ASP A 37 -8.09 17.58 24.36
N GLY A 38 -7.59 18.21 23.28
CA GLY A 38 -6.24 17.95 22.76
C GLY A 38 -6.10 16.65 21.95
N PHE A 39 -7.20 15.96 21.63
CA PHE A 39 -7.14 14.72 20.85
C PHE A 39 -6.54 14.92 19.46
N ARG A 40 -6.78 16.08 18.85
CA ARG A 40 -6.31 16.42 17.52
C ARG A 40 -4.78 16.49 17.50
N GLU A 41 -4.21 17.19 18.48
CA GLU A 41 -2.78 17.38 18.63
C GLU A 41 -2.10 16.03 18.95
N ARG A 42 -2.69 15.23 19.84
CA ARG A 42 -2.21 13.87 20.15
C ARG A 42 -2.23 12.96 18.92
N TYR A 43 -3.32 13.01 18.15
CA TYR A 43 -3.49 12.21 16.94
C TYR A 43 -2.40 12.51 15.93
N TYR A 44 -2.21 13.78 15.55
CA TYR A 44 -1.22 14.12 14.53
C TYR A 44 0.21 13.93 15.02
N ALA A 45 0.50 14.22 16.29
CA ALA A 45 1.81 13.93 16.86
C ALA A 45 2.14 12.42 16.78
N LEU A 46 1.17 11.55 17.08
CA LEU A 46 1.35 10.10 17.01
C LEU A 46 1.42 9.58 15.57
N LYS A 47 0.49 10.00 14.70
CA LYS A 47 0.29 9.43 13.35
C LYS A 47 1.24 9.98 12.31
N LEU A 48 1.54 11.27 12.37
CA LEU A 48 2.47 11.93 11.47
C LEU A 48 3.88 12.06 12.05
N LYS A 49 4.08 11.67 13.32
CA LYS A 49 5.36 11.78 14.02
C LYS A 49 5.92 13.21 14.03
N VAL A 50 5.02 14.18 14.18
CA VAL A 50 5.32 15.62 14.25
C VAL A 50 5.23 16.12 15.70
N GLY A 51 5.68 17.34 15.95
CA GLY A 51 5.56 17.96 17.28
C GLY A 51 4.10 18.09 17.75
N PRO A 52 3.84 18.10 19.07
CA PRO A 52 2.48 18.26 19.61
C PRO A 52 1.93 19.68 19.44
N GLU A 53 2.80 20.67 19.18
CA GLU A 53 2.41 22.06 19.06
C GLU A 53 1.61 22.33 17.78
N PRO A 54 0.49 23.07 17.84
CA PRO A 54 -0.36 23.35 16.67
C PRO A 54 0.40 23.93 15.47
N GLU A 55 1.38 24.79 15.71
CA GLU A 55 2.22 25.41 14.69
C GLU A 55 3.05 24.37 13.93
N ALA A 56 3.59 23.37 14.63
CA ALA A 56 4.37 22.29 14.04
C ALA A 56 3.50 21.35 13.20
N GLN A 57 2.21 21.24 13.52
CA GLN A 57 1.27 20.35 12.82
C GLN A 57 0.59 21.00 11.62
N ARG A 58 0.52 22.34 11.59
CA ARG A 58 -0.27 23.08 10.60
C ARG A 58 0.06 22.70 9.15
N GLU A 59 1.34 22.76 8.80
CA GLU A 59 1.81 22.51 7.43
C GLU A 59 1.72 21.02 7.04
N PRO A 60 2.18 20.06 7.86
CA PRO A 60 2.00 18.63 7.60
C PRO A 60 0.53 18.19 7.47
N VAL A 61 -0.36 18.69 8.33
CA VAL A 61 -1.80 18.36 8.27
C VAL A 61 -2.42 18.96 7.02
N GLN A 62 -2.05 20.18 6.64
CA GLN A 62 -2.52 20.79 5.40
C GLN A 62 -2.11 19.95 4.18
N ARG A 63 -0.84 19.55 4.07
CA ARG A 63 -0.38 18.66 2.98
C ARG A 63 -1.14 17.34 2.95
N MET A 64 -1.42 16.75 4.11
CA MET A 64 -2.20 15.52 4.19
C MET A 64 -3.64 15.72 3.71
N VAL A 65 -4.27 16.84 4.05
CA VAL A 65 -5.60 17.20 3.54
C VAL A 65 -5.57 17.38 2.03
N GLU A 66 -4.58 18.08 1.49
CA GLU A 66 -4.42 18.28 0.04
C GLU A 66 -4.31 16.95 -0.71
N GLU A 67 -3.46 16.03 -0.26
CA GLU A 67 -3.34 14.70 -0.86
C GLU A 67 -4.58 13.82 -0.63
N TYR A 68 -5.29 13.99 0.49
CA TYR A 68 -6.54 13.27 0.73
C TYR A 68 -7.63 13.70 -0.25
N ILE A 69 -7.80 15.01 -0.46
CA ILE A 69 -8.76 15.54 -1.45
C ILE A 69 -8.33 15.14 -2.86
N ARG A 70 -7.03 15.21 -3.18
CA ARG A 70 -6.49 14.71 -4.45
C ARG A 70 -6.87 13.25 -4.66
N GLY A 71 -6.78 12.40 -3.64
CA GLY A 71 -7.20 11.01 -3.69
C GLY A 71 -8.69 10.82 -3.95
N LEU A 72 -9.56 11.62 -3.33
CA LEU A 72 -10.99 11.58 -3.62
C LEU A 72 -11.28 11.89 -5.10
N VAL A 73 -10.60 12.91 -5.66
CA VAL A 73 -10.74 13.26 -7.08
C VAL A 73 -10.13 12.19 -7.99
N TRP A 74 -9.01 11.57 -7.59
CA TRP A 74 -8.41 10.45 -8.31
C TRP A 74 -9.40 9.27 -8.39
N VAL A 75 -10.03 8.91 -7.27
CA VAL A 75 -11.02 7.82 -7.21
C VAL A 75 -12.23 8.16 -8.08
N MET A 76 -12.76 9.38 -8.01
CA MET A 76 -13.87 9.77 -8.87
C MET A 76 -13.49 9.66 -10.36
N ASN A 77 -12.32 10.15 -10.78
CA ASN A 77 -11.87 9.97 -12.16
C ASN A 77 -11.71 8.49 -12.53
N TYR A 78 -11.15 7.67 -11.64
CA TYR A 78 -10.98 6.24 -11.88
C TYR A 78 -12.30 5.55 -12.26
N TYR A 79 -13.38 5.86 -11.55
CA TYR A 79 -14.70 5.27 -11.81
C TYR A 79 -15.39 5.83 -13.07
N TYR A 80 -15.28 7.14 -13.33
CA TYR A 80 -16.09 7.80 -14.36
C TYR A 80 -15.33 8.10 -15.67
N CYS A 81 -14.01 8.23 -15.60
CA CYS A 81 -13.13 8.66 -16.70
C CYS A 81 -11.99 7.68 -16.99
N GLY A 82 -11.80 6.65 -16.15
CA GLY A 82 -10.63 5.77 -16.18
C GLY A 82 -9.47 6.29 -15.34
N VAL A 83 -8.35 5.56 -15.32
CA VAL A 83 -7.19 5.87 -14.47
C VAL A 83 -6.62 7.25 -14.83
N PRO A 84 -6.58 8.24 -13.91
CA PRO A 84 -6.07 9.57 -14.23
C PRO A 84 -4.55 9.71 -14.05
N ALA A 85 -3.94 8.89 -13.18
CA ALA A 85 -2.50 8.82 -12.92
C ALA A 85 -2.15 7.42 -12.40
N TRP A 86 -1.21 6.72 -13.05
CA TRP A 86 -0.76 5.38 -12.66
C TRP A 86 0.24 5.41 -11.48
N ASP A 87 0.94 6.51 -11.29
CA ASP A 87 2.01 6.72 -10.31
C ASP A 87 1.53 7.41 -9.02
N TRP A 88 0.35 8.04 -9.05
CA TRP A 88 -0.20 8.69 -7.87
C TRP A 88 -0.66 7.67 -6.81
N TYR A 89 -0.32 7.95 -5.56
CA TYR A 89 -0.80 7.23 -4.38
C TYR A 89 -0.97 8.22 -3.22
N TYR A 90 -1.77 7.85 -2.22
CA TYR A 90 -1.90 8.63 -1.00
C TYR A 90 -0.72 8.36 -0.05
N PRO A 91 0.17 9.33 0.23
CA PRO A 91 1.46 9.07 0.88
C PRO A 91 1.40 9.09 2.41
N TYR A 92 0.28 8.67 2.99
CA TYR A 92 0.08 8.58 4.43
C TYR A 92 -0.66 7.30 4.79
N HIS A 93 -0.36 6.71 5.95
CA HIS A 93 -1.09 5.54 6.45
C HIS A 93 -2.43 5.87 7.09
N TYR A 94 -2.71 7.16 7.34
CA TYR A 94 -3.87 7.63 8.09
C TYR A 94 -4.54 8.81 7.39
N ALA A 95 -5.82 9.04 7.70
CA ALA A 95 -6.63 10.12 7.14
C ALA A 95 -6.62 11.38 8.03
N PRO A 96 -6.81 12.59 7.46
CA PRO A 96 -7.12 13.79 8.26
C PRO A 96 -8.48 13.68 8.93
N PHE A 97 -8.69 14.50 9.97
CA PHE A 97 -10.03 14.77 10.46
C PHE A 97 -10.84 15.58 9.45
N ALA A 98 -12.16 15.32 9.41
CA ALA A 98 -13.08 16.09 8.57
C ALA A 98 -13.07 17.59 8.89
N SER A 99 -12.83 17.96 10.15
CA SER A 99 -12.74 19.36 10.61
C SER A 99 -11.56 20.13 10.00
N ASP A 100 -10.54 19.43 9.50
CA ASP A 100 -9.36 19.99 8.83
C ASP A 100 -9.56 20.20 7.31
N MET A 101 -10.63 19.65 6.73
CA MET A 101 -10.97 19.78 5.31
C MET A 101 -11.55 21.16 4.98
N ARG A 102 -10.71 22.19 5.09
CA ARG A 102 -11.04 23.60 4.82
C ARG A 102 -10.25 24.11 3.62
N GLY A 103 -10.78 25.12 2.93
CA GLY A 103 -10.06 25.74 1.80
C GLY A 103 -9.95 24.87 0.54
N ILE A 104 -10.71 23.78 0.45
CA ILE A 104 -10.59 22.79 -0.64
C ILE A 104 -10.99 23.32 -2.02
N LYS A 105 -11.77 24.42 -2.07
CA LYS A 105 -12.28 25.00 -3.33
C LYS A 105 -11.18 25.56 -4.23
N ASP A 106 -10.04 25.93 -3.65
CA ASP A 106 -8.95 26.62 -4.34
C ASP A 106 -7.82 25.64 -4.72
N LEU A 107 -8.00 24.33 -4.47
CA LEU A 107 -7.01 23.30 -4.81
C LEU A 107 -6.98 23.03 -6.31
N ASP A 108 -5.83 23.29 -6.93
CA ASP A 108 -5.55 22.97 -8.34
C ASP A 108 -5.08 21.51 -8.46
N ILE A 109 -6.03 20.60 -8.65
CA ILE A 109 -5.75 19.16 -8.76
C ILE A 109 -5.53 18.78 -10.21
N ARG A 110 -4.28 18.40 -10.52
CA ARG A 110 -3.88 17.88 -11.83
C ARG A 110 -3.25 16.50 -11.69
N PHE A 111 -3.50 15.67 -12.69
CA PHE A 111 -2.94 14.34 -12.80
C PHE A 111 -2.16 14.24 -14.11
N GLU A 112 -1.02 13.57 -14.05
CA GLU A 112 -0.28 13.12 -15.22
C GLU A 112 -0.50 11.62 -15.34
N LEU A 113 -0.95 11.15 -16.51
CA LEU A 113 -1.37 9.76 -16.66
C LEU A 113 -0.24 8.78 -16.30
N GLY A 114 1.00 9.08 -16.66
CA GLY A 114 2.12 8.17 -16.48
C GLY A 114 1.94 6.88 -17.30
N LYS A 115 2.50 5.77 -16.82
CA LYS A 115 2.40 4.45 -17.44
C LYS A 115 2.21 3.38 -16.36
N PRO A 116 1.46 2.31 -16.61
CA PRO A 116 1.42 1.18 -15.71
C PRO A 116 2.81 0.55 -15.60
N PHE A 117 3.12 0.02 -14.43
CA PHE A 117 4.32 -0.81 -14.22
C PHE A 117 4.29 -2.04 -15.11
N LYS A 118 5.49 -2.52 -15.49
CA LYS A 118 5.59 -3.86 -16.07
C LYS A 118 5.21 -4.90 -15.01
N PRO A 119 4.77 -6.10 -15.40
CA PRO A 119 4.40 -7.14 -14.44
C PRO A 119 5.45 -7.40 -13.36
N PHE A 120 6.74 -7.47 -13.71
CA PHE A 120 7.78 -7.71 -12.71
C PHE A 120 8.06 -6.49 -11.82
N ASP A 121 7.99 -5.26 -12.36
CA ASP A 121 8.11 -4.04 -11.54
C ASP A 121 6.97 -3.97 -10.52
N GLN A 122 5.74 -4.30 -10.95
CA GLN A 122 4.59 -4.38 -10.06
C GLN A 122 4.77 -5.46 -8.99
N LEU A 123 5.25 -6.66 -9.35
CA LEU A 123 5.54 -7.73 -8.39
C LEU A 123 6.61 -7.31 -7.38
N MET A 124 7.67 -6.63 -7.80
CA MET A 124 8.67 -6.05 -6.91
C MET A 124 8.08 -4.96 -6.00
N GLY A 125 7.04 -4.26 -6.47
CA GLY A 125 6.31 -3.26 -5.68
C GLY A 125 5.32 -3.84 -4.67
N VAL A 126 4.90 -5.10 -4.79
CA VAL A 126 3.85 -5.69 -3.94
C VAL A 126 4.29 -6.89 -3.10
N PHE A 127 5.28 -7.66 -3.55
CA PHE A 127 5.63 -8.90 -2.88
C PHE A 127 6.53 -8.68 -1.67
N PRO A 128 6.32 -9.44 -0.58
CA PRO A 128 7.32 -9.58 0.46
C PRO A 128 8.47 -10.49 -0.01
N ALA A 129 9.60 -10.43 0.68
CA ALA A 129 10.78 -11.27 0.42
C ALA A 129 10.47 -12.78 0.38
N ALA A 130 9.53 -13.26 1.22
CA ALA A 130 9.10 -14.65 1.23
C ALA A 130 8.52 -15.14 -0.12
N SER A 131 7.98 -14.23 -0.92
CA SER A 131 7.38 -14.50 -2.22
C SER A 131 8.35 -14.29 -3.39
N ALA A 132 9.64 -14.06 -3.13
CA ALA A 132 10.65 -13.83 -4.18
C ALA A 132 10.75 -15.00 -5.19
N HIS A 133 10.38 -16.21 -4.79
CA HIS A 133 10.35 -17.39 -5.66
C HIS A 133 9.42 -17.22 -6.88
N ALA A 134 8.42 -16.34 -6.82
CA ALA A 134 7.50 -16.04 -7.91
C ALA A 134 8.07 -15.08 -8.96
N LEU A 135 9.26 -14.53 -8.75
CA LEU A 135 9.98 -13.67 -9.69
C LEU A 135 11.14 -14.41 -10.38
N PRO A 136 11.61 -13.92 -11.55
CA PRO A 136 12.82 -14.40 -12.20
C PRO A 136 14.04 -14.36 -11.27
N LYS A 137 14.97 -15.29 -11.46
CA LYS A 137 16.16 -15.41 -10.60
C LYS A 137 16.95 -14.11 -10.45
N PRO A 138 17.17 -13.28 -11.51
CA PRO A 138 17.90 -12.02 -11.39
C PRO A 138 17.26 -11.01 -10.42
N TYR A 139 15.93 -11.02 -10.28
CA TYR A 139 15.18 -10.08 -9.44
C TYR A 139 15.26 -10.44 -7.94
N ARG A 140 15.39 -11.74 -7.62
CA ARG A 140 15.31 -12.24 -6.23
C ARG A 140 16.36 -11.64 -5.31
N ARG A 141 17.52 -11.26 -5.87
CA ARG A 141 18.62 -10.66 -5.11
C ARG A 141 18.22 -9.38 -4.39
N PHE A 142 17.28 -8.61 -4.95
CA PHE A 142 16.89 -7.32 -4.39
C PHE A 142 16.18 -7.43 -3.02
N PHE A 143 15.64 -8.60 -2.69
CA PHE A 143 14.94 -8.84 -1.41
C PHE A 143 15.85 -9.20 -0.24
N ALA A 144 17.10 -9.61 -0.49
CA ALA A 144 17.94 -10.22 0.55
C ALA A 144 19.42 -9.81 0.50
N ASP A 145 19.91 -9.36 -0.65
CA ASP A 145 21.29 -8.93 -0.78
C ASP A 145 21.50 -7.60 -0.03
N ALA A 146 22.47 -7.56 0.88
CA ALA A 146 22.86 -6.37 1.62
C ALA A 146 23.35 -5.23 0.69
N ALA A 147 23.81 -5.56 -0.52
CA ALA A 147 24.20 -4.60 -1.54
C ALA A 147 23.02 -4.09 -2.40
N SER A 148 21.80 -4.60 -2.19
CA SER A 148 20.62 -4.17 -2.93
C SER A 148 20.32 -2.69 -2.65
N PRO A 149 20.18 -1.85 -3.69
CA PRO A 149 19.90 -0.42 -3.53
C PRO A 149 18.47 -0.13 -3.07
N ILE A 150 17.64 -1.17 -2.92
CA ILE A 150 16.22 -1.09 -2.55
C ILE A 150 15.86 -2.09 -1.44
N LEU A 151 16.85 -2.59 -0.68
CA LEU A 151 16.61 -3.56 0.39
C LEU A 151 15.67 -3.00 1.48
N ASP A 152 15.74 -1.70 1.73
CA ASP A 152 14.91 -0.97 2.69
C ASP A 152 13.40 -1.03 2.39
N PHE A 153 13.00 -1.41 1.18
CA PHE A 153 11.59 -1.62 0.83
C PHE A 153 11.01 -2.92 1.38
N TYR A 154 11.87 -3.88 1.80
CA TYR A 154 11.46 -5.24 2.15
C TYR A 154 11.82 -5.61 3.59
N PRO A 155 11.30 -4.89 4.61
CA PRO A 155 11.60 -5.22 6.00
C PRO A 155 11.01 -6.59 6.38
N GLU A 156 11.82 -7.45 7.02
CA GLU A 156 11.34 -8.73 7.54
C GLU A 156 10.33 -8.56 8.69
N LYS A 157 10.48 -7.47 9.45
CA LYS A 157 9.60 -7.10 10.56
C LYS A 157 9.10 -5.68 10.34
N PHE A 158 7.78 -5.51 10.40
CA PHE A 158 7.12 -4.22 10.30
C PHE A 158 6.16 -4.03 11.46
N ALA A 159 5.91 -2.78 11.82
CA ALA A 159 4.95 -2.46 12.87
C ALA A 159 3.52 -2.53 12.31
N THR A 160 2.59 -2.95 13.15
CA THR A 160 1.14 -2.84 12.90
C THR A 160 0.53 -1.96 13.96
N ASP A 161 -0.40 -1.11 13.54
CA ASP A 161 -1.18 -0.25 14.43
C ASP A 161 -2.65 -0.66 14.40
N MET A 162 -3.16 -1.12 15.54
CA MET A 162 -4.57 -1.52 15.65
C MET A 162 -5.52 -0.35 15.39
N ASN A 163 -5.09 0.89 15.63
CA ASN A 163 -5.86 2.10 15.34
C ASN A 163 -7.33 2.05 15.81
N GLY A 164 -7.54 1.55 17.04
CA GLY A 164 -8.87 1.38 17.63
C GLY A 164 -9.71 0.27 16.99
N LYS A 165 -9.09 -0.68 16.30
CA LYS A 165 -9.76 -1.86 15.73
C LYS A 165 -9.50 -3.09 16.57
N ARG A 166 -10.46 -4.02 16.55
CA ARG A 166 -10.45 -5.23 17.36
C ARG A 166 -9.65 -6.36 16.74
N PHE A 167 -9.72 -6.53 15.43
CA PHE A 167 -9.11 -7.68 14.78
C PHE A 167 -7.83 -7.33 14.04
N ALA A 168 -6.80 -8.17 14.17
CA ALA A 168 -5.47 -7.89 13.60
C ALA A 168 -5.49 -7.62 12.08
N TYR A 169 -6.42 -8.22 11.32
CA TYR A 169 -6.55 -7.96 9.87
C TYR A 169 -7.07 -6.55 9.54
N GLN A 170 -7.57 -5.82 10.54
CA GLN A 170 -8.01 -4.42 10.43
C GLN A 170 -6.89 -3.45 10.81
N ALA A 171 -5.76 -3.95 11.32
CA ALA A 171 -4.64 -3.12 11.71
C ALA A 171 -4.02 -2.45 10.48
N VAL A 172 -3.54 -1.23 10.68
CA VAL A 172 -2.76 -0.50 9.71
C VAL A 172 -1.35 -1.09 9.68
N VAL A 173 -0.92 -1.56 8.52
CA VAL A 173 0.43 -2.10 8.31
C VAL A 173 1.37 -0.95 7.98
N LEU A 174 2.35 -0.70 8.85
CA LEU A 174 3.28 0.43 8.72
C LEU A 174 4.53 0.03 7.92
N LEU A 175 4.33 -0.18 6.62
CA LEU A 175 5.40 -0.39 5.66
C LEU A 175 5.91 0.95 5.10
N PRO A 176 7.21 1.04 4.74
CA PRO A 176 7.72 2.17 3.99
C PRO A 176 7.04 2.24 2.61
N PHE A 177 6.76 3.46 2.14
CA PHE A 177 6.32 3.65 0.76
C PHE A 177 7.51 3.46 -0.19
N ILE A 178 7.27 2.76 -1.29
CA ILE A 178 8.29 2.49 -2.30
C ILE A 178 8.55 3.75 -3.12
N ASP A 179 9.83 4.11 -3.25
CA ASP A 179 10.24 5.11 -4.23
C ASP A 179 10.26 4.46 -5.61
N GLN A 180 9.32 4.88 -6.47
CA GLN A 180 9.14 4.35 -7.82
C GLN A 180 10.40 4.46 -8.67
N ASN A 181 11.15 5.56 -8.58
CA ASN A 181 12.33 5.77 -9.43
C ASN A 181 13.44 4.80 -9.01
N ARG A 182 13.69 4.67 -7.70
CA ARG A 182 14.66 3.69 -7.18
C ARG A 182 14.29 2.26 -7.56
N LEU A 183 13.00 1.91 -7.48
CA LEU A 183 12.51 0.59 -7.88
C LEU A 183 12.79 0.32 -9.36
N LEU A 184 12.35 1.22 -10.25
CA LEU A 184 12.48 1.06 -11.69
C LEU A 184 13.95 1.07 -12.15
N ASP A 185 14.81 1.86 -11.52
CA ASP A 185 16.24 1.86 -11.83
C ASP A 185 16.90 0.54 -11.42
N ALA A 186 16.53 -0.02 -10.26
CA ALA A 186 17.02 -1.32 -9.82
C ALA A 186 16.54 -2.45 -10.75
N THR A 187 15.25 -2.50 -11.10
CA THR A 187 14.71 -3.58 -11.94
C THR A 187 15.22 -3.52 -13.38
N ARG A 188 15.40 -2.32 -13.96
CA ARG A 188 15.99 -2.17 -15.30
C ARG A 188 17.41 -2.76 -15.40
N SER A 189 18.18 -2.75 -14.31
CA SER A 189 19.55 -3.29 -14.30
C SER A 189 19.63 -4.81 -14.56
N VAL A 190 18.51 -5.54 -14.40
CA VAL A 190 18.45 -7.00 -14.59
C VAL A 190 17.57 -7.44 -15.75
N GLU A 191 16.92 -6.51 -16.46
CA GLU A 191 16.02 -6.86 -17.56
C GLU A 191 16.73 -7.58 -18.71
N ALA A 192 18.01 -7.26 -18.94
CA ALA A 192 18.82 -7.90 -19.97
C ALA A 192 19.15 -9.38 -19.65
N ASP A 193 19.04 -9.79 -18.39
CA ASP A 193 19.34 -11.16 -17.93
C ASP A 193 18.11 -12.08 -18.00
N LEU A 194 16.96 -11.56 -18.44
CA LEU A 194 15.73 -12.33 -18.57
C LEU A 194 15.81 -13.31 -19.74
N THR A 195 15.26 -14.51 -19.54
CA THR A 195 15.02 -15.42 -20.67
C THR A 195 14.00 -14.83 -21.65
N ALA A 196 13.97 -15.31 -22.89
CA ALA A 196 13.00 -14.83 -23.89
C ALA A 196 11.54 -14.99 -23.42
N GLU A 197 11.24 -16.06 -22.70
CA GLU A 197 9.91 -16.31 -22.15
C GLU A 197 9.58 -15.38 -20.96
N GLU A 198 10.54 -15.10 -20.08
CA GLU A 198 10.35 -14.15 -18.98
C GLU A 198 10.18 -12.71 -19.51
N ALA A 199 11.01 -12.31 -20.48
CA ALA A 199 10.89 -11.03 -21.16
C ALA A 199 9.55 -10.90 -21.89
N TYR A 200 9.06 -11.98 -22.50
CA TYR A 200 7.72 -12.06 -23.06
C TYR A 200 6.69 -11.76 -21.95
N ARG A 201 6.60 -12.55 -20.87
CA ARG A 201 5.57 -12.30 -19.84
C ARG A 201 5.69 -10.96 -19.10
N ASN A 202 6.84 -10.28 -19.15
CA ASN A 202 7.04 -8.93 -18.60
C ASN A 202 6.56 -7.80 -19.53
N GLY A 203 5.95 -8.12 -20.68
CA GLY A 203 5.38 -7.15 -21.61
C GLY A 203 3.87 -6.93 -21.44
N LEU A 204 3.39 -5.74 -21.81
CA LEU A 204 1.96 -5.45 -21.91
C LEU A 204 1.30 -6.31 -23.01
N ARG A 205 0.04 -6.71 -22.77
CA ARG A 205 -0.71 -7.61 -23.65
C ARG A 205 -2.02 -6.99 -24.11
N SER A 206 -2.48 -7.46 -25.26
CA SER A 206 -3.76 -7.05 -25.83
C SER A 206 -4.86 -8.03 -25.42
N HIS A 207 -6.08 -7.53 -25.32
CA HIS A 207 -7.26 -8.36 -25.13
C HIS A 207 -7.47 -9.28 -26.34
N LEU A 208 -7.94 -10.50 -26.09
CA LEU A 208 -8.27 -11.46 -27.13
C LEU A 208 -9.80 -11.55 -27.25
N LEU A 209 -10.31 -11.38 -28.47
CA LEU A 209 -11.71 -11.61 -28.81
C LEU A 209 -11.79 -12.90 -29.62
N PHE A 210 -12.53 -13.90 -29.12
CA PHE A 210 -12.76 -15.16 -29.83
C PHE A 210 -14.18 -15.16 -30.39
N VAL A 211 -14.29 -15.33 -31.70
CA VAL A 211 -15.57 -15.34 -32.41
C VAL A 211 -15.72 -16.70 -33.11
N PRO A 212 -16.88 -17.37 -32.99
CA PRO A 212 -17.13 -18.61 -33.74
C PRO A 212 -17.03 -18.36 -35.25
N GLY A 213 -16.40 -19.26 -36.01
CA GLY A 213 -16.19 -19.07 -37.46
C GLY A 213 -17.49 -18.96 -38.29
N ALA A 214 -18.63 -19.37 -37.73
CA ALA A 214 -19.95 -19.20 -38.36
C ALA A 214 -20.63 -17.85 -38.02
N HIS A 215 -20.01 -17.03 -37.17
CA HIS A 215 -20.58 -15.75 -36.75
C HIS A 215 -20.41 -14.70 -37.87
N PRO A 216 -21.41 -13.85 -38.16
CA PRO A 216 -21.31 -12.85 -39.22
C PRO A 216 -20.20 -11.79 -39.06
N ALA A 217 -19.59 -11.70 -37.88
CA ALA A 217 -18.47 -10.80 -37.57
C ALA A 217 -17.11 -11.51 -37.47
N ALA A 218 -17.03 -12.78 -37.88
CA ALA A 218 -15.78 -13.55 -37.94
C ALA A 218 -14.90 -13.15 -39.13
#